data_AF-A0A3S1I3N7-F1
#
_entry.id   AF-A0A3S1I3N7-F1
#
_cell.length_a   1.000
_cell.length_b   1.000
_cell.length_c   1.000
_cell.angle_alpha   90.00
_cell.angle_beta   90.00
_cell.angle_gamma   90.00
#
_symmetry.space_group_name_H-M   'P 1'
#
loop_
_entity.id
_entity.type
_entity.pdbx_description
1 polymer ?
#
loop_
_entity_poly.entity_id
_entity_poly.type
_entity_poly.pdbx_seq_one_letter_code
_entity_poly.pdbx_strand_id
1 'polypeptide(L)'
;AIAVDRIEQATSLRIGRPSTPWAGLRTFSPDRTPVIGFDPRLPGFFWLGGQGGYGFQVSLTLARLGSALLRGQPLPDDLTARGITSAAPAPDRFITPAATP
;
A
#
# COMPACT_ATOMS: atom_id res chain seq x y z
N ALA A 1 -18.19 4.81 -20.91
CA ALA A 1 -18.18 5.27 -22.30
C ALA A 1 -16.75 5.36 -22.85
N ILE A 2 -15.91 6.26 -22.33
CA ILE A 2 -14.57 6.53 -22.90
C ILE A 2 -13.64 5.31 -22.94
N ALA A 3 -13.56 4.50 -21.87
CA ALA A 3 -12.66 3.34 -21.85
C ALA A 3 -13.09 2.23 -22.84
N VAL A 4 -14.39 1.96 -22.92
CA VAL A 4 -14.96 0.97 -23.85
C VAL A 4 -14.70 1.38 -25.29
N ASP A 5 -15.07 2.63 -25.63
CA ASP A 5 -14.85 3.19 -26.97
C ASP A 5 -13.38 3.12 -27.39
N ARG A 6 -12.45 3.50 -26.50
CA ARG A 6 -11.00 3.41 -26.77
C ARG A 6 -10.52 1.98 -27.07
N ILE A 7 -11.04 0.97 -26.36
CA ILE A 7 -10.65 -0.42 -26.61
C ILE A 7 -11.19 -0.90 -27.96
N GLU A 8 -12.42 -0.56 -28.31
CA GLU A 8 -13.04 -0.97 -29.58
C GLU A 8 -12.43 -0.26 -30.82
N GLN A 9 -11.84 0.92 -30.63
CA GLN A 9 -11.07 1.60 -31.69
C GLN A 9 -9.66 1.03 -31.83
N ALA A 10 -9.02 0.67 -30.70
CA ALA A 10 -7.65 0.14 -30.71
C ALA A 10 -7.57 -1.37 -31.02
N THR A 11 -8.69 -2.09 -30.98
CA THR A 11 -8.74 -3.55 -31.13
C THR A 11 -9.97 -3.97 -31.94
N SER A 12 -10.02 -5.22 -32.39
CA SER A 12 -11.22 -5.80 -33.02
C SER A 12 -12.27 -6.28 -32.02
N LEU A 13 -12.10 -6.01 -30.71
CA LEU A 13 -13.06 -6.42 -29.68
C LEU A 13 -14.37 -5.65 -29.83
N ARG A 14 -15.47 -6.30 -29.42
CA ARG A 14 -16.79 -5.68 -29.26
C ARG A 14 -17.22 -5.88 -27.83
N ILE A 15 -17.38 -4.79 -27.08
CA ILE A 15 -17.61 -4.81 -25.65
C ILE A 15 -19.08 -4.51 -25.37
N GLY A 16 -19.81 -5.54 -24.94
CA GLY A 16 -21.19 -5.40 -24.48
C GLY A 16 -21.30 -4.80 -23.07
N ARG A 17 -22.54 -4.73 -22.55
CA ARG A 17 -22.80 -4.27 -21.19
C ARG A 17 -22.18 -5.25 -20.17
N PRO A 18 -21.44 -4.77 -19.15
CA PRO A 18 -20.92 -5.64 -18.09
C PRO A 18 -22.05 -6.39 -17.39
N SER A 19 -21.89 -7.70 -17.19
CA SER A 19 -22.87 -8.56 -16.50
C SER A 19 -22.92 -8.29 -15.00
N THR A 20 -21.76 -8.03 -14.38
CA THR A 20 -21.63 -7.82 -12.92
C THR A 20 -20.66 -6.66 -12.63
N PRO A 21 -21.09 -5.40 -12.83
CA PRO A 21 -20.23 -4.25 -12.53
C PRO A 21 -20.05 -4.11 -11.02
N TRP A 22 -18.82 -3.84 -10.60
CA TRP A 22 -18.49 -3.49 -9.21
C TRP A 22 -17.40 -2.43 -9.19
N ALA A 23 -17.25 -1.77 -8.04
CA ALA A 23 -16.18 -0.83 -7.80
C ALA A 23 -15.52 -1.14 -6.45
N GLY A 24 -14.20 -1.04 -6.40
CA GLY A 24 -13.40 -1.16 -5.19
C GLY A 24 -12.74 0.16 -4.85
N LEU A 25 -12.54 0.40 -3.56
CA LEU A 25 -11.73 1.52 -3.09
C LEU A 25 -10.25 1.14 -3.11
N ARG A 26 -9.41 2.10 -3.51
CA ARG A 26 -7.96 2.00 -3.48
C ARG A 26 -7.44 3.18 -2.68
N THR A 27 -6.84 2.91 -1.54
CA THR A 27 -6.29 3.94 -0.65
C THR A 27 -4.79 4.07 -0.89
N PHE A 28 -4.33 5.30 -1.13
CA PHE A 28 -2.92 5.60 -1.38
C PHE A 28 -2.41 6.59 -0.33
N SER A 29 -1.18 6.36 0.14
CA SER A 29 -0.37 7.42 0.75
C SER A 29 0.05 8.45 -0.30
N PRO A 30 0.56 9.63 0.11
CA PRO A 30 1.08 10.64 -0.81
C PRO A 30 2.17 10.12 -1.77
N ASP A 31 3.05 9.23 -1.28
CA ASP A 31 4.14 8.63 -2.07
C ASP A 31 3.76 7.31 -2.76
N ARG A 32 2.52 6.85 -2.57
CA ARG A 32 1.97 5.57 -3.06
C ARG A 32 2.67 4.31 -2.52
N THR A 33 3.53 4.44 -1.51
CA THR A 33 4.11 3.33 -0.73
C THR A 33 3.21 3.00 0.45
N PRO A 34 2.99 1.74 0.85
CA PRO A 34 2.14 1.43 1.98
C PRO A 34 2.69 2.04 3.28
N VAL A 35 1.82 2.28 4.25
CA VAL A 35 2.19 2.78 5.58
C VAL A 35 2.06 1.64 6.59
N ILE A 36 3.19 1.24 7.16
CA ILE A 36 3.33 0.10 8.07
C ILE A 36 4.25 0.49 9.22
N GLY A 37 3.71 0.46 10.44
CA GLY A 37 4.49 0.76 11.65
C GLY A 37 3.69 1.51 12.70
N PHE A 38 4.28 1.72 13.87
CA PHE A 38 3.68 2.49 14.95
C PHE A 38 3.64 3.98 14.63
N ASP A 39 2.53 4.65 14.96
CA ASP A 39 2.46 6.12 14.92
C ASP A 39 3.22 6.70 16.12
N PRO A 40 4.27 7.52 15.93
CA PRO A 40 5.04 8.07 17.05
C PRO A 40 4.24 9.06 17.91
N ARG A 41 3.09 9.55 17.42
CA ARG A 41 2.22 10.48 18.17
C ARG A 41 1.13 9.77 18.96
N LEU A 42 0.89 8.47 18.71
CA LEU A 42 -0.20 7.69 19.30
C LEU A 42 0.34 6.36 19.84
N PRO A 43 0.77 6.32 21.11
CA PRO A 43 1.32 5.11 21.72
C PRO A 43 0.38 3.91 21.57
N GLY A 44 0.92 2.80 21.06
CA GLY A 44 0.18 1.55 20.83
C GLY A 44 -0.63 1.51 19.53
N PHE A 45 -0.71 2.59 18.75
CA PHE A 45 -1.41 2.59 17.47
C PHE A 45 -0.48 2.13 16.33
N PHE A 46 -0.89 1.11 15.58
CA PHE A 46 -0.13 0.55 14.47
C PHE A 46 -0.86 0.74 13.13
N TRP A 47 -0.18 1.35 12.16
CA TRP A 47 -0.67 1.49 10.79
C TRP A 47 -0.38 0.24 9.97
N LEU A 48 -1.37 -0.20 9.18
CA LEU A 48 -1.22 -1.15 8.08
C LEU A 48 -2.17 -0.73 6.96
N GLY A 49 -1.79 0.28 6.19
CA GLY A 49 -2.68 0.93 5.22
C GLY A 49 -1.97 1.40 3.96
N GLY A 50 -2.75 1.96 3.02
CA GLY A 50 -2.19 2.59 1.82
C GLY A 50 -1.69 1.61 0.75
N GLN A 51 -2.24 0.39 0.68
CA GLN A 51 -1.81 -0.66 -0.26
C GLN A 51 -2.16 -0.36 -1.74
N GLY A 52 -2.86 0.75 -2.01
CA GLY A 52 -3.17 1.21 -3.35
C GLY A 52 -3.96 0.17 -4.15
N GLY A 53 -3.44 -0.20 -5.32
CA GLY A 53 -4.03 -1.28 -6.15
C GLY A 53 -3.15 -2.51 -6.29
N TYR A 54 -2.16 -2.68 -5.42
CA TYR A 54 -1.24 -3.81 -5.47
C TYR A 54 -1.22 -4.60 -4.16
N GLY A 55 -2.12 -4.29 -3.22
CA GLY A 55 -2.19 -4.92 -1.91
C GLY A 55 -2.31 -6.44 -1.94
N PHE A 56 -3.01 -7.02 -2.93
CA PHE A 56 -3.07 -8.47 -3.08
C PHE A 56 -1.70 -9.06 -3.42
N GLN A 57 -0.98 -8.46 -4.38
CA GLN A 57 0.32 -8.93 -4.86
C GLN A 57 1.39 -8.89 -3.76
N VAL A 58 1.35 -7.86 -2.89
CA VAL A 58 2.35 -7.67 -1.82
C VAL A 58 1.89 -8.19 -0.46
N SER A 59 0.69 -8.76 -0.37
CA SER A 59 0.04 -9.13 0.90
C SER A 59 0.94 -9.96 1.82
N LEU A 60 1.60 -10.98 1.28
CA LEU A 60 2.51 -11.84 2.04
C LEU A 60 3.69 -11.06 2.62
N THR A 61 4.32 -10.21 1.81
CA THR A 61 5.43 -9.37 2.25
C THR A 61 4.99 -8.39 3.33
N LEU A 62 3.85 -7.72 3.14
CA LEU A 62 3.34 -6.75 4.14
C LEU A 62 2.91 -7.45 5.43
N ALA A 63 2.35 -8.66 5.37
CA ALA A 63 1.98 -9.42 6.56
C ALA A 63 3.22 -9.83 7.39
N ARG A 64 4.29 -10.30 6.72
CA ARG A 64 5.54 -10.69 7.38
C ARG A 64 6.27 -9.49 7.98
N LEU A 65 6.41 -8.43 7.19
CA LEU A 65 6.98 -7.16 7.63
C LEU A 65 6.19 -6.59 8.83
N GLY A 66 4.87 -6.45 8.67
CA GLY A 66 4.00 -5.89 9.69
C GLY A 66 3.99 -6.70 10.98
N SER A 67 3.97 -8.03 10.90
CA SER A 67 4.03 -8.91 12.08
C SER A 67 5.34 -8.76 12.85
N ALA A 68 6.48 -8.70 12.16
CA ALA A 68 7.78 -8.47 12.80
C ALA A 68 7.82 -7.11 13.51
N LEU A 69 7.39 -6.05 12.83
CA LEU A 69 7.36 -4.70 13.39
C LEU A 69 6.42 -4.59 14.61
N LEU A 70 5.21 -5.16 14.51
CA LEU A 70 4.23 -5.13 15.60
C LEU A 70 4.73 -5.84 16.86
N ARG A 71 5.58 -6.87 16.70
CA ARG A 71 6.16 -7.67 17.78
C ARG A 71 7.52 -7.14 18.27
N GLY A 72 8.04 -6.05 17.69
CA GLY A 72 9.38 -5.55 17.99
C GLY A 72 10.50 -6.55 17.62
N GLN A 73 10.28 -7.38 16.60
CA GLN A 73 11.21 -8.39 16.13
C GLN A 73 12.03 -7.89 14.93
N PRO A 74 13.22 -8.46 14.69
CA PRO A 74 13.96 -8.20 13.46
C PRO A 74 13.14 -8.63 12.23
N LEU A 75 13.37 -7.93 11.11
CA LEU A 75 12.74 -8.30 9.84
C LEU A 75 13.30 -9.65 9.34
N PRO A 76 12.48 -10.49 8.69
CA PRO A 76 12.96 -11.73 8.09
C PRO A 76 14.12 -11.49 7.09
N ASP A 77 15.16 -12.32 7.17
CA ASP A 77 16.39 -12.17 6.39
C ASP A 77 16.16 -12.14 4.88
N ASP A 78 15.17 -12.89 4.38
CA ASP A 78 14.84 -12.91 2.96
C ASP A 78 14.22 -11.60 2.46
N LEU A 79 13.60 -10.82 3.35
CA LEU A 79 13.09 -9.49 3.04
C LEU A 79 14.23 -8.47 3.03
N THR A 80 15.10 -8.51 4.03
CA THR A 80 16.25 -7.59 4.12
C THR A 80 17.26 -7.85 2.99
N ALA A 81 17.49 -9.11 2.60
CA ALA A 81 18.31 -9.48 1.45
C ALA A 81 17.76 -8.94 0.11
N ARG A 82 16.46 -8.63 0.04
CA ARG A 82 15.82 -7.98 -1.12
C ARG A 82 15.79 -6.45 -1.00
N GLY A 83 16.50 -5.89 -0.02
CA GLY A 83 16.57 -4.44 0.22
C GLY A 83 15.35 -3.86 0.92
N ILE A 84 14.47 -4.68 1.50
CA ILE A 84 13.31 -4.17 2.24
C ILE A 84 13.76 -3.70 3.62
N THR A 85 13.40 -2.46 3.96
CA THR A 85 13.70 -1.84 5.25
C THR A 85 12.41 -1.41 5.96
N SER A 86 12.50 -1.23 7.28
CA SER A 86 11.38 -0.71 8.08
C SER A 86 11.13 0.79 7.86
N ALA A 87 12.15 1.54 7.41
CA ALA A 87 12.06 2.99 7.23
C ALA A 87 11.17 3.38 6.04
N ALA A 88 11.26 2.67 4.91
CA ALA A 88 10.49 3.01 3.70
C ALA A 88 8.96 3.03 3.93
N PRO A 89 8.36 2.07 4.65
CA PRO A 89 6.95 2.08 4.97
C PRO A 89 6.61 2.77 6.31
N ALA A 90 7.56 3.34 7.04
CA ALA A 90 7.30 3.91 8.37
C ALA A 90 6.34 5.13 8.31
N PRO A 91 5.41 5.30 9.29
CA PRO A 91 4.42 6.39 9.27
C PRO A 91 5.02 7.79 9.46
N ASP A 92 6.13 7.89 10.18
CA ASP A 92 6.84 9.12 10.53
C ASP A 92 7.39 9.87 9.32
N ARG A 93 7.54 9.21 8.16
CA ARG A 93 7.94 9.86 6.90
C ARG A 93 7.00 10.96 6.41
N PHE A 94 5.77 11.03 6.92
CA PHE A 94 4.79 12.09 6.62
C PHE A 94 4.56 13.06 7.78
N ILE A 95 5.27 12.89 8.89
CA ILE A 95 5.11 13.73 10.07
C ILE A 95 6.19 14.80 10.02
N THR A 96 5.81 16.04 9.77
CA THR A 96 6.69 17.18 9.98
C THR A 96 6.83 17.39 11.50
N PRO A 97 8.04 17.36 12.07
CA PRO A 97 8.26 17.74 13.46
C PRO A 97 7.79 19.19 13.65
N ALA A 98 7.05 19.46 14.72
CA ALA A 98 6.71 20.84 15.06
C ALA A 98 8.02 21.62 15.29
N ALA A 99 8.17 22.77 14.63
CA ALA A 99 9.27 23.68 14.93
C ALA A 99 9.15 24.09 16.41
N THR A 100 10.17 23.79 17.21
CA THR A 100 10.25 24.31 18.58
C THR A 100 10.38 25.84 18.47
N PRO A 101 9.56 26.63 19.19
CA PRO A 101 9.68 28.08 19.21
C PRO A 101 11.01 28.55 19.80
#